data_AF-A0A6P6RFP7-F1
#
_entry.id   AF-A0A6P6RFP7-F1
#
_cell.length_a   1.000
_cell.length_b   1.000
_cell.length_c   1.000
_cell.angle_alpha   90.00
_cell.angle_beta   90.00
_cell.angle_gamma   90.00
#
_symmetry.space_group_name_H-M   'P 1'
#
loop_
_entity.id
_entity.type
_entity.pdbx_description
1 polymer ?
#
loop_
_entity_poly.entity_id
_entity_poly.type
_entity_poly.pdbx_seq_one_letter_code
_entity_poly.pdbx_strand_id
1 'polypeptide(L)'
;MAAEIYKHKAYPSTKNILMAAEALVRKYPCLKEKGSGTGYEGWKNSLRFKMGNYRTKLSRAGIKDVAVNAGKRSRTNPEGAASRAKIKRPRRGEINFMPNYPQGETKDTLENLRLEMVEQFKKTVTDRDMIIIHQHMQRTFALRREEIVNSAPPIAELKDRWPALFCEAQLYSEFHRITNQNLLYSFYAALDKYTPQLLKLYKKRKTGSFGEKMEDVLREYEEQVQTFLKH
;
A
#
# COMPACT_ATOMS: atom_id res chain seq x y z
N MET A 1 3.42 20.44 12.52
CA MET A 1 4.46 19.40 12.34
C MET A 1 3.90 17.98 12.45
N ALA A 2 3.46 17.47 13.61
CA ALA A 2 2.96 16.08 13.70
C ALA A 2 1.71 15.82 12.83
N ALA A 3 0.78 16.78 12.77
CA ALA A 3 -0.35 16.74 11.85
C ALA A 3 0.09 16.66 10.37
N GLU A 4 1.17 17.37 10.01
CA GLU A 4 1.71 17.37 8.64
C GLU A 4 2.36 16.03 8.29
N ILE A 5 3.16 15.47 9.21
CA ILE A 5 3.74 14.14 9.05
C ILE A 5 2.64 13.09 8.92
N TYR A 6 1.55 13.24 9.69
CA TYR A 6 0.41 12.33 9.67
C TYR A 6 -0.32 12.29 8.33
N LYS A 7 -0.47 13.43 7.64
CA LYS A 7 -1.04 13.49 6.27
C LYS A 7 -0.29 12.59 5.28
N HIS A 8 1.01 12.40 5.49
CA HIS A 8 1.81 11.51 4.66
C HIS A 8 1.83 10.07 5.16
N LYS A 9 1.98 9.87 6.48
CA LYS A 9 2.05 8.53 7.10
C LYS A 9 1.75 8.56 8.59
N ALA A 10 0.71 7.85 9.03
CA ALA A 10 0.37 7.72 10.45
C ALA A 10 1.48 7.03 11.27
N TYR A 11 2.13 6.01 10.67
CA TYR A 11 3.21 5.22 11.28
C TYR A 11 4.52 5.35 10.49
N PRO A 12 5.23 6.49 10.57
CA PRO A 12 6.49 6.65 9.87
C PRO A 12 7.54 5.66 10.39
N SER A 13 8.30 5.06 9.49
CA SER A 13 9.39 4.15 9.87
C SER A 13 10.54 4.93 10.53
N THR A 14 11.43 4.23 11.24
CA THR A 14 12.65 4.85 11.78
C THR A 14 13.46 5.57 10.69
N LYS A 15 13.53 5.00 9.48
CA LYS A 15 14.18 5.65 8.32
C LYS A 15 13.48 6.95 7.94
N ASN A 16 12.15 6.97 7.88
CA ASN A 16 11.40 8.19 7.56
C ASN A 16 11.64 9.30 8.61
N ILE A 17 11.64 8.93 9.90
CA ILE A 17 11.88 9.88 10.99
C ILE A 17 13.31 10.42 10.93
N LEU A 18 14.30 9.57 10.64
CA LEU A 18 15.69 9.97 10.51
C LEU A 18 15.88 10.94 9.35
N MET A 19 15.33 10.62 8.16
CA MET A 19 15.39 11.53 7.00
C MET A 19 14.74 12.89 7.29
N ALA A 20 13.64 12.91 8.03
CA ALA A 20 12.98 14.16 8.43
C ALA A 20 13.82 14.97 9.43
N ALA A 21 14.47 14.31 10.40
CA ALA A 21 15.37 14.95 11.36
C ALA A 21 16.61 15.55 10.68
N GLU A 22 17.22 14.79 9.78
CA GLU A 22 18.35 15.25 8.97
C GLU A 22 17.96 16.45 8.09
N ALA A 23 16.84 16.38 7.38
CA ALA A 23 16.35 17.47 6.55
C ALA A 23 16.04 18.75 7.38
N LEU A 24 15.52 18.58 8.60
CA LEU A 24 15.25 19.70 9.52
C LEU A 24 16.55 20.42 9.90
N VAL A 25 17.57 19.69 10.35
CA VAL A 25 18.86 20.28 10.75
C VAL A 25 19.61 20.85 9.54
N ARG A 26 19.52 20.20 8.38
CA ARG A 26 20.10 20.73 7.13
C ARG A 26 19.49 22.07 6.73
N LYS A 27 18.16 22.21 6.87
CA LYS A 27 17.46 23.46 6.56
C LYS A 27 17.72 24.55 7.62
N TYR A 28 17.88 24.16 8.87
CA TYR A 28 18.12 25.07 10.00
C TYR A 28 19.36 24.64 10.78
N PRO A 29 20.58 24.99 10.32
CA PRO A 29 21.82 24.54 10.93
C PRO A 29 21.98 24.91 12.41
N CYS A 30 21.29 25.96 12.86
CA CYS A 30 21.24 26.36 14.27
C CYS A 30 20.59 25.32 15.19
N LEU A 31 19.81 24.37 14.63
CA LEU A 31 19.21 23.28 15.38
C LEU A 31 20.17 22.09 15.58
N LYS A 32 21.38 22.14 15.02
CA LYS A 32 22.36 21.03 15.12
C LYS A 32 22.78 20.80 16.57
N GLU A 33 22.62 19.57 17.04
CA GLU A 33 22.99 19.17 18.39
C GLU A 33 24.50 19.08 18.55
N LYS A 34 25.04 19.81 19.54
CA LYS A 34 26.46 19.75 19.90
C LYS A 34 26.75 18.43 20.62
N GLY A 35 27.81 17.73 20.22
CA GLY A 35 28.22 16.45 20.83
C GLY A 35 27.52 15.20 20.28
N SER A 36 26.57 15.35 19.36
CA SER A 36 25.98 14.23 18.62
C SER A 36 26.79 13.96 17.34
N GLY A 37 27.14 12.69 17.09
CA GLY A 37 27.92 12.31 15.90
C GLY A 37 27.26 12.69 14.56
N THR A 38 25.92 12.78 14.53
CA THR A 38 25.16 13.21 13.35
C THR A 38 24.60 14.63 13.49
N GLY A 39 24.41 15.11 14.72
CA GLY A 39 23.84 16.42 15.01
C GLY A 39 22.30 16.50 14.95
N TYR A 40 21.61 15.37 14.71
CA TYR A 40 20.14 15.32 14.58
C TYR A 40 19.45 14.16 15.33
N GLU A 41 20.15 13.49 16.26
CA GLU A 41 19.62 12.32 16.96
C GLU A 41 18.50 12.66 17.97
N GLY A 42 18.65 13.72 18.76
CA GLY A 42 17.59 14.19 19.65
C GLY A 42 16.39 14.75 18.88
N TRP A 43 16.58 15.31 17.69
CA TRP A 43 15.46 15.62 16.76
C TRP A 43 14.72 14.38 16.30
N LYS A 44 15.42 13.31 15.94
CA LYS A 44 14.81 12.01 15.62
C LYS A 44 13.96 11.49 16.78
N ASN A 45 14.48 11.55 18.01
CA ASN A 45 13.73 11.12 19.20
C ASN A 45 12.52 12.03 19.47
N SER A 46 12.70 13.34 19.39
CA SER A 46 11.63 14.34 19.57
C SER A 46 10.50 14.14 18.57
N LEU A 47 10.83 13.93 17.28
CA LEU A 47 9.86 13.63 16.23
C LEU A 47 9.12 12.31 16.51
N ARG A 48 9.84 11.27 16.96
CA ARG A 48 9.24 9.98 17.33
C ARG A 48 8.23 10.14 18.47
N PHE A 49 8.60 10.85 19.55
CA PHE A 49 7.69 11.11 20.67
C PHE A 49 6.50 11.97 20.26
N LYS A 50 6.74 13.03 19.48
CA LYS A 50 5.68 13.93 19.00
C LYS A 50 4.64 13.18 18.15
N MET A 51 5.10 12.28 17.27
CA MET A 51 4.22 11.41 16.49
C MET A 51 3.47 10.39 17.37
N GLY A 52 4.14 9.82 18.38
CA GLY A 52 3.50 8.93 19.36
C GLY A 52 2.34 9.61 20.08
N ASN A 53 2.60 10.78 20.67
CA ASN A 53 1.59 11.56 21.39
C ASN A 53 0.43 11.99 20.49
N TYR A 54 0.73 12.40 19.26
CA TYR A 54 -0.29 12.78 18.29
C TYR A 54 -1.20 11.61 17.92
N ARG A 55 -0.65 10.42 17.65
CA ARG A 55 -1.45 9.21 17.42
C ARG A 55 -2.33 8.85 18.61
N THR A 56 -1.81 8.97 19.84
CA THR A 56 -2.62 8.71 21.06
C THR A 56 -3.81 9.66 21.14
N LYS A 57 -3.64 10.95 20.82
CA LYS A 57 -4.74 11.92 20.77
C LYS A 57 -5.78 11.55 19.72
N LEU A 58 -5.35 11.27 18.48
CA LEU A 58 -6.25 10.91 17.39
C LEU A 58 -6.99 9.60 17.66
N SER A 59 -6.32 8.60 18.24
CA SER A 59 -6.94 7.35 18.63
C SER A 59 -8.05 7.54 19.67
N ARG A 60 -7.85 8.43 20.66
CA ARG A 60 -8.90 8.77 21.64
C ARG A 60 -10.08 9.50 21.00
N ALA A 61 -9.84 10.22 19.91
CA ALA A 61 -10.88 10.87 19.11
C ALA A 61 -11.58 9.91 18.13
N GLY A 62 -11.30 8.60 18.17
CA GLY A 62 -11.98 7.60 17.33
C GLY A 62 -11.50 7.53 15.87
N ILE A 63 -10.37 8.17 15.56
CA ILE A 63 -9.81 8.21 14.21
C ILE A 63 -9.35 6.80 13.80
N LYS A 64 -9.99 6.22 12.77
CA LYS A 64 -9.98 4.77 12.47
C LYS A 64 -8.57 4.22 12.21
N ASP A 65 -7.72 4.96 11.48
CA ASP A 65 -6.37 4.52 11.08
C ASP A 65 -5.40 4.35 12.25
N VAL A 66 -5.68 4.98 13.39
CA VAL A 66 -4.90 4.82 14.63
C VAL A 66 -5.67 4.10 15.74
N ALA A 67 -7.00 4.25 15.80
CA ALA A 67 -7.85 3.63 16.80
C ALA A 67 -7.90 2.11 16.66
N VAL A 68 -7.71 1.57 15.44
CA VAL A 68 -7.59 0.12 15.21
C VAL A 68 -6.45 -0.54 16.00
N ASN A 69 -5.44 0.25 16.41
CA ASN A 69 -4.33 -0.23 17.23
C ASN A 69 -4.53 0.01 18.75
N ALA A 70 -5.57 0.76 19.13
CA ALA A 70 -5.97 1.00 20.51
C ALA A 70 -6.90 -0.10 21.02
N GLY A 71 -7.17 -0.09 22.32
CA GLY A 71 -8.07 -1.08 22.93
C GLY A 71 -7.44 -2.47 23.13
N LYS A 72 -6.12 -2.62 22.97
CA LYS A 72 -5.43 -3.84 23.43
C LYS A 72 -5.61 -4.01 24.92
N ARG A 73 -5.75 -5.26 25.36
CA ARG A 73 -5.73 -5.61 26.78
C ARG A 73 -4.50 -5.00 27.44
N SER A 74 -4.72 -4.18 28.45
CA SER A 74 -3.67 -3.54 29.25
C SER A 74 -4.11 -3.48 30.71
N ARG A 75 -3.19 -3.09 31.60
CA ARG A 75 -3.51 -2.90 33.03
C ARG A 75 -4.62 -1.87 33.27
N THR A 76 -4.82 -0.94 32.33
CA THR A 76 -5.83 0.12 32.37
C THR A 76 -7.00 -0.13 31.41
N ASN A 77 -6.98 -1.24 30.67
CA ASN A 77 -8.06 -1.67 29.77
C ASN A 77 -8.13 -3.22 29.78
N PRO A 78 -8.57 -3.83 30.89
CA PRO A 78 -8.53 -5.28 31.06
C PRO A 78 -9.51 -6.02 30.13
N GLU A 79 -10.63 -5.38 29.77
CA GLU A 79 -11.63 -5.95 28.84
C GLU A 79 -11.25 -5.81 27.35
N GLY A 80 -10.16 -5.10 27.05
CA GLY A 80 -9.67 -4.96 25.69
C GLY A 80 -9.39 -6.30 25.01
N ALA A 81 -9.49 -6.32 23.67
CA ALA A 81 -9.14 -7.48 22.87
C ALA A 81 -7.69 -7.90 23.15
N ALA A 82 -7.43 -9.21 23.23
CA ALA A 82 -6.08 -9.71 23.46
C ALA A 82 -5.10 -9.11 22.43
N SER A 83 -3.86 -8.82 22.84
CA SER A 83 -2.84 -8.21 21.97
C SER A 83 -2.52 -9.02 20.69
N ARG A 84 -2.96 -10.29 20.67
CA ARG A 84 -2.89 -11.28 19.58
C ARG A 84 -4.23 -11.60 18.92
N ALA A 85 -5.33 -10.89 19.25
CA ALA A 85 -6.56 -10.99 18.49
C ALA A 85 -6.23 -10.76 17.01
N LYS A 86 -6.91 -11.48 16.11
CA LYS A 86 -6.67 -11.58 14.66
C LYS A 86 -6.89 -10.25 13.89
N ILE A 87 -6.52 -9.13 14.48
CA ILE A 87 -6.39 -7.85 13.79
C ILE A 87 -5.27 -8.05 12.78
N LYS A 88 -5.61 -8.14 11.49
CA LYS A 88 -4.63 -8.02 10.40
C LYS A 88 -3.84 -6.76 10.72
N ARG A 89 -2.55 -6.90 11.02
CA ARG A 89 -1.69 -5.72 11.21
C ARG A 89 -1.34 -5.19 9.83
N PRO A 90 -1.12 -3.86 9.65
CA PRO A 90 -0.56 -3.35 8.42
C PRO A 90 0.70 -4.16 8.09
N ARG A 91 0.71 -4.87 6.96
CA ARG A 91 1.95 -5.52 6.52
C ARG A 91 2.95 -4.45 6.13
N ARG A 92 4.24 -4.76 6.21
CA ARG A 92 5.32 -3.85 5.84
C ARG A 92 5.09 -3.35 4.41
N GLY A 93 4.76 -2.07 4.26
CA GLY A 93 4.48 -1.44 2.95
C GLY A 93 3.06 -0.89 2.79
N GLU A 94 2.10 -1.32 3.59
CA GLU A 94 0.75 -0.72 3.60
C GLU A 94 0.81 0.64 4.31
N ILE A 95 0.56 1.72 3.58
CA ILE A 95 0.50 3.07 4.14
C ILE A 95 -0.91 3.46 4.55
N ASN A 96 -1.92 2.91 3.86
CA ASN A 96 -3.34 3.22 4.07
C ASN A 96 -4.10 1.98 4.54
N PHE A 97 -3.79 1.55 5.76
CA PHE A 97 -4.35 0.31 6.31
C PHE A 97 -5.86 0.39 6.58
N MET A 98 -6.29 1.45 7.29
CA MET A 98 -7.69 1.69 7.68
C MET A 98 -7.99 3.21 7.61
N PRO A 99 -7.98 3.82 6.42
CA PRO A 99 -8.16 5.27 6.29
C PRO A 99 -9.55 5.71 6.75
N ASN A 100 -9.66 6.98 7.16
CA ASN A 100 -10.95 7.59 7.47
C ASN A 100 -11.73 7.88 6.19
N TYR A 101 -13.05 8.03 6.32
CA TYR A 101 -13.87 8.46 5.20
C TYR A 101 -13.48 9.88 4.77
N PRO A 102 -13.62 10.22 3.47
CA PRO A 102 -13.41 11.58 3.00
C PRO A 102 -14.32 12.57 3.75
N GLN A 103 -13.89 13.83 3.81
CA GLN A 103 -14.65 14.86 4.52
C GLN A 103 -16.05 15.02 3.89
N GLY A 104 -17.09 15.00 4.74
CA GLY A 104 -18.48 15.10 4.31
C GLY A 104 -19.11 13.78 3.85
N GLU A 105 -18.36 12.69 3.78
CA GLU A 105 -18.88 11.37 3.42
C GLU A 105 -19.30 10.56 4.65
N THR A 106 -20.43 9.85 4.52
CA THR A 106 -20.89 8.87 5.50
C THR A 106 -20.78 7.46 4.92
N LYS A 107 -21.06 6.44 5.73
CA LYS A 107 -21.11 5.06 5.24
C LYS A 107 -22.16 4.91 4.13
N ASP A 108 -23.31 5.55 4.31
CA ASP A 108 -24.45 5.43 3.39
C ASP A 108 -24.18 6.15 2.07
N THR A 109 -23.56 7.34 2.09
CA THR A 109 -23.19 8.03 0.84
C THR A 109 -22.18 7.22 0.04
N LEU A 110 -21.19 6.62 0.71
CA LEU A 110 -20.20 5.76 0.07
C LEU A 110 -20.81 4.44 -0.45
N GLU A 111 -21.81 3.88 0.25
CA GLU A 111 -22.53 2.69 -0.20
C GLU A 111 -23.36 2.97 -1.47
N ASN A 112 -23.96 4.17 -1.59
CA ASN A 112 -24.64 4.58 -2.82
C ASN A 112 -23.68 4.63 -4.02
N LEU A 113 -22.49 5.20 -3.85
CA LEU A 113 -21.46 5.21 -4.91
C LEU A 113 -21.01 3.79 -5.30
N ARG A 114 -20.97 2.86 -4.32
CA ARG A 114 -20.68 1.45 -4.60
C ARG A 114 -21.80 0.82 -5.44
N LEU A 115 -23.06 1.07 -5.10
CA LEU A 115 -24.21 0.56 -5.84
C LEU A 115 -24.22 1.07 -7.29
N GLU A 116 -23.97 2.35 -7.50
CA GLU A 116 -23.82 2.93 -8.85
C GLU A 116 -22.71 2.24 -9.64
N MET A 117 -21.57 1.97 -8.99
CA MET A 117 -20.48 1.23 -9.62
C MET A 117 -20.88 -0.19 -9.99
N VAL A 118 -21.59 -0.92 -9.13
CA VAL A 118 -22.12 -2.25 -9.46
C VAL A 118 -23.06 -2.19 -10.67
N GLU A 119 -23.89 -1.15 -10.77
CA GLU A 119 -24.76 -0.94 -11.91
C GLU A 119 -23.99 -0.73 -13.22
N GLN A 120 -22.87 0.02 -13.19
CA GLN A 120 -21.99 0.15 -14.37
C GLN A 120 -21.41 -1.20 -14.81
N PHE A 121 -21.18 -2.13 -13.88
CA PHE A 121 -20.68 -3.47 -14.20
C PHE A 121 -21.74 -4.43 -14.74
N LYS A 122 -23.04 -4.10 -14.63
CA LYS A 122 -24.12 -4.83 -15.31
C LYS A 122 -24.24 -4.47 -16.79
N LYS A 123 -23.73 -3.29 -17.18
CA LYS A 123 -23.68 -2.85 -18.58
C LYS A 123 -22.64 -3.64 -19.37
N THR A 124 -22.80 -3.62 -20.69
CA THR A 124 -21.80 -4.16 -21.63
C THR A 124 -20.47 -3.43 -21.45
N VAL A 125 -19.37 -4.02 -21.94
CA VAL A 125 -18.04 -3.41 -21.84
C VAL A 125 -18.00 -2.05 -22.57
N THR A 126 -18.74 -1.91 -23.68
CA THR A 126 -18.79 -0.69 -24.48
C THR A 126 -19.58 0.44 -23.80
N ASP A 127 -20.67 0.10 -23.09
CA ASP A 127 -21.54 1.08 -22.44
C ASP A 127 -21.10 1.42 -21.00
N ARG A 128 -20.09 0.73 -20.49
CA ARG A 128 -19.58 0.88 -19.13
C ARG A 128 -18.76 2.17 -19.00
N ASP A 129 -19.18 3.04 -18.10
CA ASP A 129 -18.43 4.26 -17.81
C ASP A 129 -17.24 3.98 -16.87
N MET A 130 -16.07 3.78 -17.47
CA MET A 130 -14.82 3.56 -16.73
C MET A 130 -14.32 4.78 -15.97
N ILE A 131 -14.73 6.00 -16.36
CA ILE A 131 -14.35 7.24 -15.69
C ILE A 131 -15.09 7.32 -14.35
N ILE A 132 -16.42 7.09 -14.37
CA ILE A 132 -17.24 7.02 -13.16
C ILE A 132 -16.74 5.91 -12.24
N ILE A 133 -16.44 4.71 -12.77
CA ILE A 133 -15.90 3.62 -11.96
C ILE A 133 -14.59 4.03 -11.27
N HIS A 134 -13.68 4.71 -11.97
CA HIS A 134 -12.42 5.16 -11.38
C HIS A 134 -12.64 6.18 -10.25
N GLN A 135 -13.51 7.16 -10.47
CA GLN A 135 -13.86 8.17 -9.47
C GLN A 135 -14.52 7.54 -8.23
N HIS A 136 -15.49 6.65 -8.44
CA HIS A 136 -16.18 5.96 -7.35
C HIS A 136 -15.23 5.05 -6.59
N MET A 137 -14.34 4.33 -7.28
CA MET A 137 -13.29 3.55 -6.63
C MET A 137 -12.40 4.42 -5.75
N GLN A 138 -12.00 5.60 -6.21
CA GLN A 138 -11.19 6.52 -5.39
C GLN A 138 -11.93 6.98 -4.12
N ARG A 139 -13.19 7.41 -4.24
CA ARG A 139 -13.99 7.92 -3.11
C ARG A 139 -14.33 6.84 -2.08
N THR A 140 -14.65 5.64 -2.54
CA THR A 140 -15.10 4.52 -1.70
C THR A 140 -13.96 3.67 -1.13
N PHE A 141 -12.70 4.06 -1.34
CA PHE A 141 -11.52 3.32 -0.85
C PHE A 141 -11.57 3.01 0.65
N ALA A 142 -11.99 3.98 1.47
CA ALA A 142 -12.05 3.79 2.92
C ALA A 142 -13.14 2.79 3.33
N LEU A 143 -14.32 2.83 2.68
CA LEU A 143 -15.39 1.86 2.89
C LEU A 143 -14.93 0.43 2.50
N ARG A 144 -14.30 0.29 1.33
CA ARG A 144 -13.72 -1.00 0.90
C ARG A 144 -12.71 -1.56 1.88
N ARG A 145 -11.77 -0.73 2.34
CA ARG A 145 -10.73 -1.15 3.29
C ARG A 145 -11.34 -1.60 4.60
N GLU A 146 -12.32 -0.86 5.10
CA GLU A 146 -13.04 -1.25 6.31
C GLU A 146 -13.71 -2.63 6.16
N GLU A 147 -14.41 -2.86 5.05
CA GLU A 147 -15.06 -4.15 4.77
C GLU A 147 -14.05 -5.31 4.67
N ILE A 148 -12.99 -5.15 3.87
CA ILE A 148 -11.98 -6.19 3.63
C ILE A 148 -11.17 -6.51 4.90
N VAL A 149 -10.85 -5.49 5.69
CA VAL A 149 -10.02 -5.65 6.89
C VAL A 149 -10.83 -6.21 8.06
N ASN A 150 -12.06 -5.73 8.26
CA ASN A 150 -12.88 -6.13 9.41
C ASN A 150 -13.62 -7.45 9.18
N SER A 151 -14.22 -7.62 8.00
CA SER A 151 -15.07 -8.78 7.72
C SER A 151 -14.34 -9.91 7.02
N ALA A 152 -13.24 -9.60 6.31
CA ALA A 152 -12.48 -10.57 5.51
C ALA A 152 -13.39 -11.49 4.66
N PRO A 153 -14.27 -10.93 3.82
CA PRO A 153 -15.28 -11.69 3.10
C PRO A 153 -14.65 -12.70 2.12
N PRO A 154 -15.35 -13.80 1.80
CA PRO A 154 -14.99 -14.69 0.69
C PRO A 154 -14.79 -13.93 -0.63
N ILE A 155 -13.93 -14.46 -1.50
CA ILE A 155 -13.62 -13.83 -2.79
C ILE A 155 -14.86 -13.68 -3.68
N ALA A 156 -15.80 -14.64 -3.62
CA ALA A 156 -17.06 -14.57 -4.35
C ALA A 156 -17.89 -13.35 -3.92
N GLU A 157 -18.13 -13.17 -2.62
CA GLU A 157 -18.84 -12.01 -2.08
C GLU A 157 -18.11 -10.70 -2.38
N LEU A 158 -16.78 -10.70 -2.30
CA LEU A 158 -15.98 -9.52 -2.63
C LEU A 158 -16.14 -9.13 -4.11
N LYS A 159 -16.23 -10.12 -5.01
CA LYS A 159 -16.45 -9.89 -6.43
C LYS A 159 -17.83 -9.30 -6.71
N ASP A 160 -18.85 -9.79 -6.02
CA ASP A 160 -20.22 -9.28 -6.19
C ASP A 160 -20.37 -7.86 -5.63
N ARG A 161 -19.75 -7.58 -4.47
CA ARG A 161 -19.81 -6.26 -3.85
C ARG A 161 -18.93 -5.22 -4.53
N TRP A 162 -17.76 -5.63 -5.03
CA TRP A 162 -16.73 -4.77 -5.60
C TRP A 162 -16.17 -5.32 -6.91
N PRO A 163 -16.99 -5.42 -7.98
CA PRO A 163 -16.58 -6.02 -9.25
C PRO A 163 -15.39 -5.30 -9.89
N ALA A 164 -15.24 -3.99 -9.64
CA ALA A 164 -14.10 -3.20 -10.08
C ALA A 164 -12.75 -3.72 -9.56
N LEU A 165 -12.67 -4.36 -8.39
CA LEU A 165 -11.40 -4.96 -7.91
C LEU A 165 -10.89 -6.09 -8.81
N PHE A 166 -11.76 -6.64 -9.65
CA PHE A 166 -11.46 -7.71 -10.60
C PHE A 166 -11.25 -7.18 -12.03
N CYS A 167 -11.13 -5.86 -12.18
CA CYS A 167 -10.65 -5.19 -13.37
C CYS A 167 -9.18 -4.81 -13.16
N GLU A 168 -8.30 -5.17 -14.10
CA GLU A 168 -6.85 -4.98 -13.99
C GLU A 168 -6.44 -3.53 -13.66
N ALA A 169 -6.97 -2.55 -14.41
CA ALA A 169 -6.65 -1.13 -14.19
C ALA A 169 -7.02 -0.64 -12.78
N GLN A 170 -8.15 -1.13 -12.26
CA GLN A 170 -8.63 -0.79 -10.93
C GLN A 170 -7.89 -1.54 -9.83
N LEU A 171 -7.46 -2.78 -10.08
CA LEU A 171 -6.60 -3.53 -9.18
C LEU A 171 -5.24 -2.83 -8.97
N TYR A 172 -4.61 -2.35 -10.05
CA TYR A 172 -3.38 -1.55 -9.95
C TYR A 172 -3.60 -0.26 -9.18
N SER A 173 -4.69 0.45 -9.47
CA SER A 173 -5.06 1.66 -8.75
C SER A 173 -5.29 1.39 -7.26
N GLU A 174 -5.92 0.26 -6.92
CA GLU A 174 -6.15 -0.14 -5.54
C GLU A 174 -4.85 -0.48 -4.81
N PHE A 175 -3.96 -1.22 -5.47
CA PHE A 175 -2.64 -1.52 -4.93
C PHE A 175 -1.86 -0.23 -4.65
N HIS A 176 -1.91 0.73 -5.58
CA HIS A 176 -1.31 2.04 -5.40
C HIS A 176 -1.95 2.78 -4.22
N ARG A 177 -3.28 2.79 -4.08
CA ARG A 177 -3.97 3.39 -2.92
C ARG A 177 -3.54 2.76 -1.60
N ILE A 178 -3.26 1.46 -1.55
CA ILE A 178 -2.82 0.77 -0.32
C ILE A 178 -1.35 1.05 0.02
N THR A 179 -0.47 1.06 -0.99
CA THR A 179 1.00 0.97 -0.79
C THR A 179 1.78 2.21 -1.25
N ASN A 180 1.14 3.09 -2.03
CA ASN A 180 1.75 4.19 -2.77
C ASN A 180 2.90 3.75 -3.69
N GLN A 181 2.86 2.50 -4.17
CA GLN A 181 3.80 1.95 -5.14
C GLN A 181 3.12 1.84 -6.50
N ASN A 182 3.87 2.07 -7.57
CA ASN A 182 3.43 1.72 -8.91
C ASN A 182 3.83 0.26 -9.16
N LEU A 183 2.87 -0.67 -9.05
CA LEU A 183 3.13 -2.11 -9.17
C LEU A 183 3.73 -2.46 -10.52
N LEU A 184 3.13 -1.95 -11.60
CA LEU A 184 3.50 -2.28 -12.96
C LEU A 184 4.93 -1.82 -13.27
N TYR A 185 5.24 -0.56 -12.95
CA TYR A 185 6.61 -0.03 -13.07
C TYR A 185 7.60 -0.84 -12.24
N SER A 186 7.29 -1.13 -10.98
CA SER A 186 8.20 -1.85 -10.08
C SER A 186 8.45 -3.28 -10.57
N PHE A 187 7.41 -3.92 -11.13
CA PHE A 187 7.50 -5.26 -11.69
C PHE A 187 8.39 -5.28 -12.93
N TYR A 188 8.14 -4.41 -13.93
CA TYR A 188 8.95 -4.35 -15.13
C TYR A 188 10.39 -3.93 -14.85
N ALA A 189 10.61 -2.92 -13.99
CA ALA A 189 11.96 -2.53 -13.59
C ALA A 189 12.72 -3.67 -12.90
N ALA A 190 12.03 -4.53 -12.13
CA ALA A 190 12.63 -5.72 -11.55
C ALA A 190 12.95 -6.76 -12.62
N LEU A 191 12.04 -7.00 -13.57
CA LEU A 191 12.31 -7.88 -14.71
C LEU A 191 13.53 -7.40 -15.49
N ASP A 192 13.59 -6.14 -15.91
CA ASP A 192 14.72 -5.59 -16.66
C ASP A 192 16.04 -5.75 -15.90
N LYS A 193 16.02 -5.51 -14.59
CA LYS A 193 17.21 -5.61 -13.74
C LYS A 193 17.71 -7.05 -13.59
N TYR A 194 16.82 -8.01 -13.36
CA TYR A 194 17.20 -9.38 -12.97
C TYR A 194 17.24 -10.36 -14.14
N THR A 195 16.48 -10.11 -15.21
CA THR A 195 16.39 -11.01 -16.37
C THR A 195 17.75 -11.32 -17.01
N PRO A 196 18.67 -10.36 -17.25
CA PRO A 196 19.96 -10.68 -17.85
C PRO A 196 20.79 -11.67 -17.03
N GLN A 197 20.76 -11.55 -15.70
CA GLN A 197 21.50 -12.44 -14.79
C GLN A 197 20.83 -13.82 -14.73
N LEU A 198 19.50 -13.86 -14.68
CA LEU A 198 18.74 -15.10 -14.72
C LEU A 198 18.99 -15.87 -16.03
N LEU A 199 18.92 -15.21 -17.18
CA LEU A 199 19.22 -15.81 -18.48
C LEU A 199 20.63 -16.40 -18.53
N LYS A 200 21.63 -15.68 -17.99
CA LYS A 200 23.01 -16.18 -17.91
C LYS A 200 23.12 -17.45 -17.05
N LEU A 201 22.37 -17.53 -15.95
CA LEU A 201 22.33 -18.72 -15.09
C LEU A 201 21.65 -19.90 -15.81
N TYR A 202 20.54 -19.65 -16.49
CA TYR A 202 19.81 -20.69 -17.21
C TYR A 202 20.59 -21.23 -18.41
N LYS A 203 21.27 -20.38 -19.19
CA LYS A 203 22.16 -20.81 -20.29
C LYS A 203 23.30 -21.72 -19.84
N LYS A 204 23.74 -21.62 -18.58
CA LYS A 204 24.79 -22.48 -18.01
C LYS A 204 24.26 -23.83 -17.53
N ARG A 205 22.96 -23.95 -17.26
CA ARG A 205 22.37 -25.15 -16.65
C ARG A 205 21.67 -25.99 -17.73
N LYS A 206 22.47 -26.77 -18.47
CA LYS A 206 22.03 -27.55 -19.64
C LYS A 206 21.64 -29.00 -19.35
N THR A 207 21.61 -29.41 -18.09
CA THR A 207 21.45 -30.83 -17.73
C THR A 207 20.09 -31.16 -17.14
N GLY A 208 19.55 -32.31 -17.53
CA GLY A 208 18.26 -32.84 -17.09
C GLY A 208 17.05 -32.23 -17.79
N SER A 209 15.87 -32.82 -17.56
CA SER A 209 14.61 -32.44 -18.22
C SER A 209 14.22 -30.96 -18.06
N PHE A 210 14.63 -30.31 -16.96
CA PHE A 210 14.44 -28.86 -16.81
C PHE A 210 15.37 -28.03 -17.71
N GLY A 211 16.62 -28.47 -17.89
CA GLY A 211 17.59 -27.81 -18.75
C GLY A 211 17.20 -27.88 -20.22
N GLU A 212 16.72 -29.04 -20.67
CA GLU A 212 16.23 -29.26 -22.04
C GLU A 212 15.04 -28.33 -22.36
N LYS A 213 14.01 -28.32 -21.50
CA LYS A 213 12.85 -27.42 -21.67
C LYS A 213 13.23 -25.95 -21.66
N MET A 214 14.21 -25.57 -20.82
CA MET A 214 14.69 -24.20 -20.76
C MET A 214 15.49 -23.84 -22.02
N GLU A 215 16.22 -24.77 -22.61
CA GLU A 215 16.96 -24.57 -23.86
C GLU A 215 16.01 -24.33 -25.04
N ASP A 216 14.88 -25.05 -25.09
CA ASP A 216 13.82 -24.81 -26.08
C ASP A 216 13.22 -23.40 -25.94
N VAL A 217 12.86 -22.99 -24.72
CA VAL A 217 12.33 -21.64 -24.46
C VAL A 217 13.34 -20.54 -24.80
N LEU A 218 14.63 -20.76 -24.49
CA LEU A 218 15.69 -19.81 -24.81
C LEU A 218 15.93 -19.70 -26.32
N ARG A 219 15.80 -20.80 -27.06
CA ARG A 219 15.91 -20.82 -28.52
C ARG A 219 14.79 -20.00 -29.17
N GLU A 220 13.54 -20.22 -28.77
CA GLU A 220 12.38 -19.44 -29.25
C GLU A 220 12.55 -17.94 -28.94
N TYR A 221 13.05 -17.60 -27.75
CA TYR A 221 13.33 -16.21 -27.38
C TYR A 221 14.41 -15.58 -28.27
N GLU A 222 15.50 -16.29 -28.56
CA GLU A 222 16.58 -15.81 -29.43
C GLU A 222 16.10 -15.59 -30.87
N GLU A 223 15.24 -16.47 -31.40
CA GLU A 223 14.62 -16.34 -32.72
C GLU A 223 13.70 -15.11 -32.81
N GLN A 224 12.91 -14.84 -31.77
CA GLN A 224 12.06 -13.65 -31.69
C GLN A 224 12.91 -12.37 -31.66
N VAL A 225 13.94 -12.31 -30.80
CA VAL A 225 14.84 -11.15 -30.70
C VAL A 225 15.53 -10.85 -32.03
N GLN A 226 15.98 -11.89 -32.75
CA GLN A 226 16.60 -11.73 -34.07
C GLN A 226 15.62 -11.21 -35.12
N THR A 227 14.35 -11.61 -35.05
CA THR A 227 13.29 -11.10 -35.94
C THR A 227 13.01 -9.62 -35.66
N PHE A 228 12.95 -9.21 -34.39
CA PHE A 228 12.73 -7.81 -34.00
C PHE A 228 13.91 -6.87 -34.33
N LEU A 229 15.13 -7.37 -34.44
CA LEU A 229 16.31 -6.57 -34.80
C LEU A 229 16.54 -6.44 -36.31
N LYS A 230 15.80 -7.18 -37.13
CA LYS A 230 15.88 -7.17 -38.61
C LYS A 230 14.87 -6.22 -39.26
N HIS A 231 14.04 -5.55 -38.48
CA HIS A 231 13.05 -4.56 -38.89
C HIS A 231 13.25 -3.27 -38.09
#